data_AF-A0ABC9R3U4-F1
#
_entry.id   AF-A0ABC9R3U4-F1
#
_cell.length_a   1.000
_cell.length_b   1.000
_cell.length_c   1.000
_cell.angle_alpha   90.00
_cell.angle_beta   90.00
_cell.angle_gamma   90.00
#
_symmetry.space_group_name_H-M   'P 1'
#
loop_
_entity.id
_entity.type
_entity.pdbx_description
1 polymer ?
#
loop_
_entity_poly.entity_id
_entity_poly.type
_entity_poly.pdbx_seq_one_letter_code
_entity_poly.pdbx_strand_id
1 'polypeptide(L)' 'MTAVNEAAAKWIETEGYELAGPMFNIYHVSPAMESDPNKWVTEVCYRINK' A
#
# COMPACT_ATOMS: atom_id res chain seq x y z
N MET A 1 -6.42 -6.33 -1.04
CA MET A 1 -5.19 -5.62 -1.47
C MET A 1 -5.25 -5.11 -2.89
N THR A 2 -5.79 -5.85 -3.88
CA THR A 2 -5.88 -5.41 -5.29
C THR A 2 -6.48 -4.01 -5.45
N ALA A 3 -7.64 -3.74 -4.84
CA ALA A 3 -8.30 -2.43 -4.95
C ALA A 3 -7.44 -1.24 -4.42
N VAL A 4 -6.65 -1.46 -3.36
CA VAL A 4 -5.74 -0.43 -2.82
C VAL A 4 -4.59 -0.16 -3.79
N ASN A 5 -3.98 -1.22 -4.32
CA ASN A 5 -2.90 -1.11 -5.30
C ASN A 5 -3.38 -0.44 -6.59
N GLU A 6 -4.58 -0.78 -7.07
CA GLU A 6 -5.15 -0.16 -8.26
C GLU A 6 -5.47 1.33 -8.05
N ALA A 7 -6.02 1.70 -6.89
CA ALA A 7 -6.29 3.08 -6.56
C ALA A 7 -5.00 3.90 -6.46
N ALA A 8 -3.96 3.36 -5.81
CA ALA A 8 -2.65 4.00 -5.73
C ALA A 8 -1.99 4.13 -7.10
N ALA A 9 -2.00 3.08 -7.92
CA ALA A 9 -1.42 3.11 -9.26
C ALA A 9 -2.10 4.15 -10.17
N LYS A 10 -3.43 4.22 -10.15
CA LYS A 10 -4.19 5.24 -10.89
C LYS A 10 -3.83 6.66 -10.46
N TRP A 11 -3.68 6.89 -9.15
CA TRP A 11 -3.29 8.19 -8.64
C TRP A 11 -1.87 8.57 -9.06
N ILE A 12 -0.91 7.64 -8.93
CA ILE A 12 0.49 7.81 -9.35
C ILE A 12 0.56 8.21 -10.83
N GLU A 13 -0.16 7.49 -11.69
CA GLU A 13 -0.23 7.78 -13.14
C GLU A 13 -0.89 9.14 -13.43
N THR A 14 -2.02 9.43 -12.77
CA THR A 14 -2.77 10.69 -12.97
C THR A 14 -1.95 11.91 -12.59
N GLU A 15 -1.13 11.82 -11.55
CA GLU A 15 -0.26 12.90 -11.08
C GLU A 15 1.09 12.96 -11.83
N GLY A 16 1.33 12.04 -12.78
CA GLY A 16 2.52 12.02 -13.62
C GLY A 16 3.78 11.52 -12.91
N TYR A 17 3.64 10.66 -11.90
CA TYR A 17 4.76 9.99 -11.25
C TYR A 17 5.02 8.61 -11.86
N GLU A 18 6.24 8.11 -11.71
CA GLU A 18 6.64 6.76 -12.09
C GLU A 18 7.01 5.91 -10.87
N LEU A 19 6.69 4.61 -10.91
CA LEU A 19 7.13 3.68 -9.87
C LEU A 19 8.65 3.47 -9.96
N ALA A 20 9.33 3.76 -8.87
CA ALA A 20 10.79 3.83 -8.79
C ALA A 20 11.42 2.68 -7.99
N GLY A 21 10.69 1.58 -7.79
CA GLY A 21 11.20 0.39 -7.11
C GLY A 21 10.12 -0.50 -6.49
N PRO A 22 10.53 -1.50 -5.69
CA PRO A 22 9.59 -2.39 -5.03
C PRO A 22 8.76 -1.63 -3.99
N MET A 23 7.46 -1.95 -3.96
CA MET A 23 6.60 -1.57 -2.85
C MET A 23 6.91 -2.42 -1.60
N PHE A 24 6.55 -1.91 -0.43
CA PHE A 24 6.62 -2.67 0.80
C PHE A 24 5.45 -2.32 1.73
N ASN A 25 5.14 -3.21 2.66
CA ASN A 25 4.07 -3.03 3.63
C ASN A 25 4.66 -2.90 5.04
N ILE A 26 4.04 -2.07 5.87
CA ILE A 26 4.26 -2.01 7.31
C ILE A 26 2.97 -2.47 8.00
N TYR A 27 3.07 -3.54 8.79
CA TYR A 27 1.93 -4.06 9.55
C TYR A 27 1.91 -3.44 10.94
N HIS A 28 1.06 -2.45 11.14
CA HIS A 28 0.86 -1.80 12.44
C HIS A 28 0.01 -2.67 13.37
N VAL A 29 -0.98 -3.37 12.81
CA VAL A 29 -1.75 -4.42 13.49
C VAL A 29 -1.79 -5.64 12.58
N SER A 30 -1.21 -6.74 13.05
CA SER A 30 -1.00 -7.97 12.29
C SER A 30 -1.74 -9.17 12.91
N PRO A 31 -1.83 -10.32 12.21
CA PRO A 31 -2.45 -11.52 12.75
C PRO A 31 -1.82 -12.02 14.06
N ALA A 32 -0.53 -11.70 14.29
CA ALA A 32 0.16 -12.05 15.52
C ALA A 32 -0.31 -11.21 16.74
N MET A 33 -1.01 -10.10 16.51
CA MET A 33 -1.46 -9.16 17.52
C MET A 33 -2.99 -9.18 17.68
N GLU A 34 -3.74 -9.33 16.59
CA GLU A 34 -5.20 -9.36 16.58
C GLU A 34 -5.71 -10.41 15.59
N SER A 35 -6.65 -11.22 16.07
CA SER A 35 -7.27 -12.32 15.35
C SER A 35 -8.39 -11.87 14.40
N ASP A 36 -9.09 -10.78 14.69
CA ASP A 36 -10.13 -10.21 13.84
C ASP A 36 -9.52 -9.42 12.67
N PRO A 37 -9.63 -9.91 11.42
CA PRO A 37 -9.01 -9.26 10.26
C PRO A 37 -9.58 -7.88 9.95
N ASN A 38 -10.78 -7.55 10.42
CA ASN A 38 -11.37 -6.22 10.21
C ASN A 38 -10.65 -5.12 10.99
N LYS A 39 -9.83 -5.50 11.98
CA LYS A 39 -9.04 -4.57 12.79
C LYS A 39 -7.57 -4.49 12.37
N TRP A 40 -7.18 -5.24 11.35
CA TRP A 40 -5.81 -5.17 10.85
C TRP A 40 -5.55 -3.82 10.21
N VAL A 41 -4.33 -3.32 10.43
CA VAL A 41 -3.88 -2.03 9.90
C VAL A 41 -2.57 -2.28 9.17
N THR A 42 -2.63 -2.11 7.85
CA THR A 42 -1.47 -2.22 6.96
C THR A 42 -1.25 -0.89 6.27
N GLU A 43 -0.05 -0.34 6.43
CA GLU A 43 0.42 0.79 5.63
C GLU A 43 1.13 0.24 4.38
N VAL A 44 0.76 0.74 3.21
CA VAL A 44 1.29 0.29 1.92
C VAL A 44 2.10 1.43 1.32
N CYS A 45 3.39 1.19 1.08
CA CYS A 45 4.34 2.22 0.66
C CYS A 45 4.82 1.97 -0.77
N TYR A 46 4.73 2.98 -1.63
CA TYR A 46 5.20 2.96 -3.01
C TYR A 46 6.36 3.93 -3.17
N ARG A 47 7.47 3.47 -3.77
CA ARG A 47 8.56 4.35 -4.16
C ARG A 47 8.22 4.98 -5.50
N ILE A 48 8.22 6.32 -5.58
CA ILE A 48 7.89 7.07 -6.79
C ILE A 48 8.96 8.12 -7.13
N ASN A 49 9.13 8.37 -8.43
CA ASN A 49 9.93 9.47 -8.98
C ASN A 49 9.02 10.37 -9.84
N LYS A 50 9.46 11.61 -10.05
CA LYS A 50 8.88 12.54 -11.01
C LYS A 50 9.71 12.58 -12.28
#